data_AF-A0A2T7PRF6-F1
#
_entry.id   AF-A0A2T7PRF6-F1
#
_cell.length_a   1.000
_cell.length_b   1.000
_cell.length_c   1.000
_cell.angle_alpha   90.00
_cell.angle_beta   90.00
_cell.angle_gamma   90.00
#
_symmetry.space_group_name_H-M   'P 1'
#
loop_
_entity.id
_entity.type
_entity.pdbx_description
1 polymer ?
#
loop_
_entity_poly.entity_id
_entity_poly.type
_entity_poly.pdbx_seq_one_letter_code
_entity_poly.pdbx_strand_id
1 'polypeptide(L)'
;MARHFLFGTVITLVILTFTSPAKVTLSKDECNPPDYIRLLNETNFKVNECSLTKLIIFCHPGQKKAGWNLWVNPHVLLKGIDNGMPPHDLVVFYGNNMSDVKHRMTAKQYFNWNSFMLLKEEYQLSPFNNSCISFKSSAPYTVHFRIKNPDFWYITYVLLGIIIFFCAPSWSRNSLFHYGTGISFGVLASFLIVFFVLTRLLPQRLKTISYIVMLLSGSASLFMVQLVKNYLFEIIQIHWQLFLSYVGISALVSFIIVYRWGPITETRTLNLVRWILQALGLILIYQGTQIAEASVAIILLVITVYLSPRTVPNWIKFAWYKIFPPKVCLLTEDEYNKEGEEETLKALKELREYCRSPQCNAWNTVGQLSSPSRFAKFIAGDSHVTDDEIEQHTMFVQSNDFSDIEDEVSAGGDNAQFEQPDFPRPQFNYNLPPSFELNDSDSDYESEPNNRYHHLSLA
;
A
#
# COMPACT_ATOMS: atom_id res chain seq x y z
N MET A 1 -16.03 -0.89 5.24
CA MET A 1 -15.17 -0.51 6.39
C MET A 1 -14.22 -1.61 6.88
N ALA A 2 -14.18 -2.81 6.26
CA ALA A 2 -13.33 -3.94 6.70
C ALA A 2 -11.98 -4.10 5.95
N ARG A 3 -11.65 -3.23 4.99
CA ARG A 3 -10.43 -3.34 4.16
C ARG A 3 -9.18 -2.66 4.74
N HIS A 4 -9.33 -1.80 5.75
CA HIS A 4 -8.20 -1.13 6.40
C HIS A 4 -7.60 -1.91 7.59
N PHE A 5 -8.29 -2.96 8.08
CA PHE A 5 -7.84 -3.72 9.25
C PHE A 5 -6.85 -4.86 8.93
N LEU A 6 -6.84 -5.37 7.70
CA LEU A 6 -5.91 -6.45 7.30
C LEU A 6 -4.51 -5.94 6.90
N PHE A 7 -4.38 -4.67 6.50
CA PHE A 7 -3.08 -4.06 6.23
C PHE A 7 -2.34 -3.64 7.51
N GLY A 8 -3.06 -3.32 8.59
CA GLY A 8 -2.48 -2.92 9.87
C GLY A 8 -1.95 -4.07 10.72
N THR A 9 -2.50 -5.28 10.57
CA THR A 9 -2.17 -6.44 11.43
C THR A 9 -0.96 -7.24 10.95
N VAL A 10 -0.60 -7.15 9.67
CA VAL A 10 0.63 -7.75 9.12
C VAL A 10 1.86 -6.89 9.43
N ILE A 11 1.69 -5.57 9.58
CA ILE A 11 2.78 -4.63 9.90
C ILE A 11 3.14 -4.67 11.39
N THR A 12 2.19 -4.97 12.28
CA THR A 12 2.45 -5.07 13.73
C THR A 12 3.06 -6.40 14.16
N LEU A 13 2.88 -7.49 13.41
CA LEU A 13 3.46 -8.80 13.73
C LEU A 13 4.92 -8.97 13.31
N VAL A 14 5.48 -8.07 12.50
CA VAL A 14 6.91 -8.10 12.10
C VAL A 14 7.81 -7.35 13.10
N ILE A 15 7.24 -6.61 14.06
CA ILE A 15 8.00 -5.74 14.98
C ILE A 15 8.42 -6.47 16.28
N LEU A 16 7.87 -7.65 16.60
CA LEU A 16 8.03 -8.26 17.94
C LEU A 16 8.87 -9.54 18.05
N THR A 17 9.75 -9.83 17.09
CA THR A 17 10.80 -10.85 17.29
C THR A 17 12.17 -10.34 16.92
N PHE A 18 12.61 -9.27 17.62
CA PHE A 18 14.02 -8.89 17.65
C PHE A 18 14.69 -9.52 18.86
N THR A 19 15.08 -10.79 18.71
CA THR A 19 16.16 -11.33 19.54
C THR A 19 17.47 -10.74 19.03
N SER A 20 18.02 -9.79 19.79
CA SER A 20 19.36 -9.25 19.56
C SER A 20 20.36 -10.41 19.52
N PRO A 21 21.06 -10.69 18.41
CA PRO A 21 22.11 -11.70 18.43
C PRO A 21 23.22 -11.24 19.40
N ALA A 22 23.71 -12.19 20.18
CA ALA A 22 24.76 -11.96 21.17
C ALA A 22 25.97 -11.26 20.54
N LYS A 23 26.39 -10.13 21.12
CA LYS A 23 27.59 -9.41 20.72
C LYS A 23 28.81 -10.21 21.15
N VAL A 24 29.46 -10.89 20.22
CA VAL A 24 30.79 -11.46 20.44
C VAL A 24 31.82 -10.35 20.21
N THR A 25 32.37 -9.81 21.29
CA THR A 25 33.47 -8.83 21.23
C THR A 25 34.81 -9.57 21.22
N LEU A 26 35.41 -9.71 20.04
CA LEU A 26 36.80 -10.14 19.90
C LEU A 26 37.71 -8.91 19.99
N SER A 27 38.25 -8.60 21.17
CA SER A 27 39.33 -7.60 21.35
C SER A 27 40.66 -8.26 21.02
N LYS A 28 41.22 -8.00 19.84
CA LYS A 28 42.55 -8.49 19.49
C LYS A 28 43.55 -7.33 19.58
N ASP A 29 44.06 -7.10 20.79
CA ASP A 29 45.08 -6.09 21.10
C ASP A 29 46.48 -6.63 20.76
N GLU A 30 46.79 -6.84 19.48
CA GLU A 30 48.04 -7.48 19.04
C GLU A 30 48.86 -6.50 18.17
N CYS A 31 50.08 -6.14 18.61
CA CYS A 31 51.01 -5.25 17.89
C CYS A 31 51.62 -5.88 16.62
N ASN A 32 51.23 -7.10 16.27
CA ASN A 32 51.61 -7.75 15.01
C ASN A 32 50.37 -8.35 14.33
N PRO A 33 49.47 -7.50 13.81
CA PRO A 33 48.25 -8.00 13.18
C PRO A 33 48.56 -8.71 11.86
N PRO A 34 47.71 -9.68 11.46
CA PRO A 34 47.82 -10.32 10.16
C PRO A 34 47.60 -9.31 9.03
N ASP A 35 48.23 -9.55 7.87
CA ASP A 35 48.13 -8.67 6.69
C ASP A 35 46.69 -8.53 6.15
N TYR A 36 45.80 -9.43 6.57
CA TYR A 36 44.38 -9.35 6.27
C TYR A 36 43.49 -9.92 7.37
N ILE A 37 42.28 -9.36 7.47
CA ILE A 37 41.26 -9.77 8.42
C ILE A 37 40.00 -10.10 7.65
N ARG A 38 39.43 -11.28 7.90
CA ARG A 38 38.18 -11.72 7.30
C ARG A 38 37.01 -11.31 8.18
N LEU A 39 36.14 -10.46 7.66
CA LEU A 39 34.95 -9.94 8.34
C LEU A 39 33.78 -10.91 8.15
N LEU A 40 33.63 -11.86 9.06
CA LEU A 40 32.57 -12.88 9.01
C LEU A 40 31.37 -12.51 9.90
N ASN A 41 31.64 -12.10 11.13
CA ASN A 41 30.64 -11.76 12.16
C ASN A 41 30.92 -10.35 12.68
N GLU A 42 30.02 -9.81 13.51
CA GLU A 42 30.25 -8.52 14.15
C GLU A 42 31.56 -8.53 14.94
N THR A 43 32.49 -7.65 14.55
CA THR A 43 33.82 -7.58 15.15
C THR A 43 34.21 -6.14 15.40
N ASN A 44 34.85 -5.90 16.54
CA ASN A 44 35.46 -4.62 16.86
C ASN A 44 36.97 -4.80 16.79
N PHE A 45 37.64 -4.08 15.91
CA PHE A 45 39.10 -4.10 15.79
C PHE A 45 39.66 -2.74 16.22
N LYS A 46 40.60 -2.74 17.16
CA LYS A 46 41.32 -1.53 17.55
C LYS A 46 42.66 -1.51 16.81
N VAL A 47 42.96 -0.40 16.14
CA VAL A 47 44.23 -0.19 15.44
C VAL A 47 45.03 0.83 16.25
N ASN A 48 46.05 0.32 16.95
CA ASN A 48 46.94 1.11 17.80
C ASN A 48 48.09 1.73 17.01
N GLU A 49 48.82 2.66 17.62
CA GLU A 49 49.89 3.43 16.97
C GLU A 49 51.00 2.57 16.34
N CYS A 50 51.36 1.45 16.98
CA CYS A 50 52.36 0.50 16.48
C CYS A 50 51.95 -0.20 15.17
N SER A 51 50.65 -0.21 14.82
CA SER A 51 50.11 -0.85 13.62
C SER A 51 49.80 0.15 12.49
N LEU A 52 50.01 1.45 12.70
CA LEU A 52 49.70 2.48 11.70
C LEU A 52 50.57 2.38 10.44
N THR A 53 51.78 1.83 10.56
CA THR A 53 52.71 1.63 9.44
C THR A 53 52.44 0.35 8.65
N LYS A 54 51.62 -0.57 9.19
CA LYS A 54 51.34 -1.88 8.58
C LYS A 54 50.00 -1.85 7.84
N LEU A 55 49.97 -2.49 6.68
CA LEU A 55 48.80 -2.51 5.80
C LEU A 55 47.80 -3.57 6.28
N ILE A 56 46.64 -3.12 6.78
CA ILE A 56 45.54 -4.01 7.19
C ILE A 56 44.43 -3.96 6.15
N ILE A 57 44.10 -5.10 5.56
CA ILE A 57 42.96 -5.22 4.64
C ILE A 57 41.81 -5.94 5.34
N PHE A 58 40.64 -5.32 5.36
CA PHE A 58 39.42 -5.93 5.86
C PHE A 58 38.60 -6.46 4.68
N CYS A 59 38.43 -7.78 4.60
CA CYS A 59 37.68 -8.40 3.51
C CYS A 59 36.41 -9.07 4.05
N HIS A 60 35.27 -8.69 3.49
CA HIS A 60 34.00 -9.36 3.71
C HIS A 60 33.78 -10.37 2.58
N PRO A 61 33.73 -11.69 2.89
CA PRO A 61 33.31 -12.68 1.91
C PRO A 61 31.80 -12.53 1.69
N GLY A 62 31.38 -12.51 0.43
CA GLY A 62 29.96 -12.41 0.08
C GLY A 62 29.14 -13.53 0.73
N GLN A 63 27.98 -13.18 1.28
CA GLN A 63 27.05 -14.16 1.84
C GLN A 63 26.29 -14.88 0.72
N LYS A 64 25.74 -16.06 1.02
CA LYS A 64 24.88 -16.77 0.07
C LYS A 64 23.59 -15.97 -0.17
N LYS A 65 23.20 -15.86 -1.44
CA LYS A 65 21.90 -15.29 -1.84
C LYS A 65 20.79 -16.19 -1.29
N ALA A 66 20.01 -15.67 -0.35
CA ALA A 66 18.86 -16.35 0.25
C ALA A 66 17.75 -15.33 0.48
N GLY A 67 16.48 -15.77 0.48
CA GLY A 67 15.33 -14.87 0.58
C GLY A 67 15.31 -14.02 1.85
N TRP A 68 15.74 -14.58 2.99
CA TRP A 68 15.84 -13.86 4.27
C TRP A 68 17.02 -12.87 4.34
N ASN A 69 17.95 -12.92 3.37
CA ASN A 69 19.11 -12.02 3.31
C ASN A 69 18.88 -10.82 2.38
N LEU A 70 17.69 -10.63 1.83
CA LEU A 70 17.39 -9.61 0.81
C LEU A 70 17.76 -8.18 1.23
N TRP A 71 17.67 -7.90 2.54
CA TRP A 71 17.92 -6.59 3.15
C TRP A 71 19.13 -6.57 4.08
N VAL A 72 20.09 -7.47 3.86
CA VAL A 72 21.37 -7.47 4.58
C VAL A 72 22.21 -6.27 4.15
N ASN A 73 22.69 -5.50 5.11
CA ASN A 73 23.59 -4.37 4.88
C ASN A 73 24.83 -4.45 5.78
N PRO A 74 25.94 -5.01 5.28
CA PRO A 74 27.20 -5.02 6.01
C PRO A 74 27.85 -3.64 5.88
N HIS A 75 28.20 -3.06 7.02
CA HIS A 75 28.84 -1.76 7.06
C HIS A 75 29.97 -1.75 8.09
N VAL A 76 30.97 -0.94 7.79
CA VAL A 76 32.10 -0.68 8.66
C VAL A 76 31.98 0.73 9.20
N LEU A 77 31.94 0.83 10.52
CA LEU A 77 31.95 2.09 11.25
C LEU A 77 33.37 2.37 11.72
N LEU A 78 33.84 3.58 11.48
CA LEU A 78 35.14 4.04 11.94
C LEU A 78 34.96 5.07 13.05
N LYS A 79 35.57 4.82 14.21
CA LYS A 79 35.60 5.76 15.33
C LYS A 79 37.03 6.07 15.72
N GLY A 80 37.39 7.36 15.74
CA GLY A 80 38.66 7.82 16.29
C GLY A 80 38.69 7.67 17.82
N ILE A 81 39.89 7.46 18.38
CA ILE A 81 40.07 7.18 19.81
C ILE A 81 39.79 8.41 20.68
N ASP A 82 40.16 9.61 20.21
CA ASP A 82 40.15 10.81 21.05
C ASP A 82 38.78 11.49 21.14
N ASN A 83 38.04 11.55 20.02
CA ASN A 83 36.79 12.31 19.92
C ASN A 83 35.60 11.49 19.35
N GLY A 84 35.78 10.19 19.10
CA GLY A 84 34.77 9.33 18.45
C GLY A 84 34.57 9.60 16.95
N MET A 85 35.03 10.73 16.42
CA MET A 85 34.99 11.08 15.00
C MET A 85 36.16 10.44 14.24
N PRO A 86 35.98 9.97 12.98
CA PRO A 86 37.07 9.45 12.17
C PRO A 86 38.20 10.47 11.98
N PRO A 87 39.46 10.03 11.89
CA PRO A 87 40.61 10.91 11.74
C PRO A 87 40.58 11.67 10.40
N HIS A 88 40.99 12.95 10.42
CA HIS A 88 40.89 13.86 9.27
C HIS A 88 41.72 13.42 8.05
N ASP A 89 42.80 12.65 8.27
CA ASP A 89 43.70 12.15 7.21
C ASP A 89 43.33 10.75 6.69
N LEU A 90 42.10 10.29 6.98
CA LEU A 90 41.67 8.96 6.59
C LEU A 90 41.50 8.83 5.06
N VAL A 91 42.29 7.95 4.45
CA VAL A 91 42.12 7.57 3.05
C VAL A 91 41.54 6.16 2.96
N VAL A 92 40.42 6.02 2.25
CA VAL A 92 39.68 4.76 2.09
C VAL A 92 39.88 4.18 0.70
N PHE A 93 40.27 2.91 0.64
CA PHE A 93 40.45 2.14 -0.59
C PHE A 93 39.46 0.98 -0.64
N TYR A 94 38.69 0.89 -1.73
CA TYR A 94 37.80 -0.24 -2.02
C TYR A 94 38.36 -1.10 -3.15
N GLY A 95 38.14 -2.41 -3.05
CA GLY A 95 38.40 -3.36 -4.13
C GLY A 95 37.57 -4.64 -3.96
N ASN A 96 37.44 -5.41 -5.02
CA ASN A 96 36.74 -6.70 -4.98
C ASN A 96 37.65 -7.79 -4.39
N ASN A 97 38.96 -7.68 -4.65
CA ASN A 97 39.99 -8.57 -4.16
C ASN A 97 41.12 -7.81 -3.43
N MET A 98 41.91 -8.57 -2.67
CA MET A 98 43.08 -8.04 -1.95
C MET A 98 44.14 -7.46 -2.88
N SER A 99 44.38 -8.11 -4.03
CA SER A 99 45.31 -7.64 -5.07
C SER A 99 44.90 -6.27 -5.59
N ASP A 100 43.60 -6.06 -5.79
CA ASP A 100 43.06 -4.81 -6.34
C ASP A 100 43.23 -3.66 -5.33
N VAL A 101 42.98 -3.96 -4.05
CA VAL A 101 43.19 -3.00 -2.96
C VAL A 101 44.68 -2.63 -2.84
N LYS A 102 45.59 -3.62 -2.89
CA LYS A 102 47.04 -3.37 -2.87
C LYS A 102 47.48 -2.54 -4.07
N HIS A 103 47.01 -2.88 -5.27
CA HIS A 103 47.35 -2.17 -6.50
C HIS A 103 46.86 -0.71 -6.47
N ARG A 104 45.63 -0.46 -5.99
CA ARG A 104 45.06 0.90 -5.87
C ARG A 104 45.75 1.74 -4.79
N MET A 105 46.35 1.12 -3.78
CA MET A 105 47.18 1.83 -2.81
C MET A 105 48.57 2.18 -3.34
N THR A 106 49.19 1.27 -4.08
CA THR A 106 50.53 1.48 -4.65
C THR A 106 50.49 2.42 -5.86
N ALA A 107 49.39 2.38 -6.62
CA ALA A 107 49.12 3.38 -7.64
C ALA A 107 48.95 4.73 -6.94
N LYS A 108 49.85 5.69 -7.21
CA LYS A 108 49.68 7.09 -6.78
C LYS A 108 48.46 7.67 -7.49
N GLN A 109 47.29 7.46 -6.90
CA GLN A 109 46.04 7.96 -7.46
C GLN A 109 45.88 9.43 -7.06
N TYR A 110 46.28 10.33 -7.96
CA TYR A 110 46.24 11.78 -7.76
C TYR A 110 44.81 12.34 -7.61
N PHE A 111 43.79 11.58 -8.06
CA PHE A 111 42.39 11.96 -7.96
C PHE A 111 41.58 10.82 -7.36
N ASN A 112 41.26 10.93 -6.07
CA ASN A 112 40.43 9.98 -5.36
C ASN A 112 39.01 10.55 -5.20
N TRP A 113 38.08 10.12 -6.06
CA TRP A 113 36.66 10.52 -5.98
C TRP A 113 36.03 10.16 -4.62
N ASN A 114 36.57 9.17 -3.90
CA ASN A 114 36.14 8.83 -2.54
C ASN A 114 36.37 9.94 -1.51
N SER A 115 37.18 10.95 -1.82
CA SER A 115 37.30 12.10 -0.95
C SER A 115 35.97 12.85 -0.78
N PHE A 116 34.98 12.72 -1.70
CA PHE A 116 33.63 13.27 -1.48
C PHE A 116 32.93 12.65 -0.26
N MET A 117 33.36 11.46 0.15
CA MET A 117 32.85 10.73 1.30
C MET A 117 33.58 11.04 2.62
N LEU A 118 34.45 12.07 2.67
CA LEU A 118 35.43 12.34 3.76
C LEU A 118 34.84 12.43 5.19
N LEU A 119 33.53 12.48 5.37
CA LEU A 119 32.87 12.48 6.69
C LEU A 119 31.66 11.56 6.77
N LYS A 120 31.70 10.41 6.09
CA LYS A 120 30.74 9.35 6.34
C LYS A 120 31.28 8.43 7.45
N GLU A 121 30.58 8.36 8.57
CA GLU A 121 30.93 7.46 9.69
C GLU A 121 30.71 5.99 9.34
N GLU A 122 29.81 5.70 8.40
CA GLU A 122 29.47 4.35 7.95
C GLU A 122 29.86 4.09 6.48
N TYR A 123 30.68 3.08 6.25
CA TYR A 123 31.09 2.62 4.92
C TYR A 123 30.39 1.31 4.58
N GLN A 124 29.63 1.30 3.49
CA GLN A 124 28.87 0.12 3.06
C GLN A 124 29.75 -0.83 2.24
N LEU A 125 29.64 -2.13 2.51
CA LEU A 125 30.27 -3.19 1.71
C LEU A 125 29.22 -3.94 0.89
N SER A 126 29.65 -4.62 -0.16
CA SER A 126 28.74 -5.45 -0.95
C SER A 126 28.35 -6.70 -0.13
N PRO A 127 27.05 -6.98 0.06
CA PRO A 127 26.59 -8.10 0.90
C PRO A 127 26.84 -9.49 0.30
N PHE A 128 26.73 -9.62 -1.02
CA PHE A 128 26.76 -10.94 -1.71
C PHE A 128 28.03 -11.18 -2.54
N ASN A 129 28.76 -10.12 -2.84
CA ASN A 129 30.03 -10.20 -3.57
C ASN A 129 31.18 -10.03 -2.60
N ASN A 130 32.35 -10.59 -2.93
CA ASN A 130 33.54 -10.31 -2.15
C ASN A 130 33.88 -8.82 -2.27
N SER A 131 34.05 -8.17 -1.12
CA SER A 131 34.51 -6.80 -1.06
C SER A 131 35.57 -6.66 0.03
N CYS A 132 36.61 -5.93 -0.31
CA CYS A 132 37.71 -5.61 0.57
C CYS A 132 37.82 -4.10 0.70
N ILE A 133 37.98 -3.65 1.93
CA ILE A 133 38.18 -2.25 2.29
C ILE A 133 39.44 -2.13 3.13
N SER A 134 40.16 -1.04 2.96
CA SER A 134 41.32 -0.75 3.78
C SER A 134 41.47 0.74 4.00
N PHE A 135 42.07 1.07 5.14
CA PHE A 135 42.12 2.40 5.70
C PHE A 135 43.58 2.79 5.92
N LYS A 136 43.95 3.96 5.42
CA LYS A 136 45.24 4.58 5.73
C LYS A 136 44.98 5.80 6.59
N SER A 137 45.58 5.85 7.77
CA SER A 137 45.46 6.98 8.69
C SER A 137 46.77 7.16 9.47
N SER A 138 47.04 8.39 9.88
CA SER A 138 48.18 8.76 10.74
C SER A 138 47.86 8.69 12.23
N ALA A 139 46.57 8.64 12.59
CA ALA A 139 46.09 8.60 13.97
C ALA A 139 45.41 7.25 14.28
N PRO A 140 45.45 6.77 15.53
CA PRO A 140 44.88 5.49 15.88
C PRO A 140 43.34 5.51 15.82
N TYR A 141 42.73 4.40 15.39
CA TYR A 141 41.30 4.32 15.12
C TYR A 141 40.73 2.94 15.45
N THR A 142 39.41 2.89 15.61
CA THR A 142 38.67 1.66 15.87
C THR A 142 37.70 1.37 14.72
N VAL A 143 37.72 0.12 14.26
CA VAL A 143 36.92 -0.40 13.15
C VAL A 143 35.84 -1.29 13.76
N HIS A 144 34.58 -0.88 13.67
CA HIS A 144 33.45 -1.73 14.04
C HIS A 144 32.77 -2.25 12.78
N PHE A 145 32.81 -3.56 12.59
CA PHE A 145 32.04 -4.22 11.56
C PHE A 145 30.70 -4.68 12.13
N ARG A 146 29.60 -4.23 11.53
CA ARG A 146 28.24 -4.57 11.92
C ARG A 146 27.46 -5.02 10.69
N ILE A 147 26.60 -6.01 10.88
CA ILE A 147 25.73 -6.52 9.83
C ILE A 147 24.30 -6.21 10.25
N LYS A 148 23.67 -5.22 9.61
CA LYS A 148 22.24 -4.94 9.81
C LYS A 148 21.46 -5.94 8.95
N ASN A 149 20.68 -6.83 9.56
CA ASN A 149 19.79 -7.74 8.86
C ASN A 149 18.50 -8.02 9.66
N PRO A 150 17.33 -7.55 9.21
CA PRO A 150 17.12 -6.67 8.06
C PRO A 150 17.50 -5.21 8.36
N ASP A 151 17.97 -4.47 7.36
CA ASP A 151 18.09 -3.03 7.45
C ASP A 151 16.75 -2.36 7.06
N PHE A 152 16.16 -1.67 8.04
CA PHE A 152 14.84 -1.06 7.94
C PHE A 152 14.72 -0.06 6.79
N TRP A 153 15.79 0.64 6.41
CA TRP A 153 15.74 1.63 5.32
C TRP A 153 15.42 0.99 3.97
N TYR A 154 15.95 -0.20 3.70
CA TYR A 154 15.66 -0.90 2.46
C TYR A 154 14.21 -1.40 2.41
N ILE A 155 13.71 -1.91 3.55
CA ILE A 155 12.30 -2.31 3.68
C ILE A 155 11.39 -1.09 3.44
N THR A 156 11.69 0.06 4.03
CA THR A 156 10.87 1.26 3.86
C THR A 156 10.90 1.75 2.41
N TYR A 157 12.04 1.69 1.70
CA TYR A 157 12.09 2.02 0.28
C TYR A 157 11.23 1.09 -0.59
N VAL A 158 11.28 -0.22 -0.37
CA VAL A 158 10.44 -1.17 -1.11
C VAL A 158 8.97 -0.95 -0.82
N LEU A 159 8.58 -0.83 0.45
CA LEU A 159 7.19 -0.58 0.84
C LEU A 159 6.67 0.74 0.29
N LEU A 160 7.44 1.83 0.42
CA LEU A 160 7.08 3.14 -0.10
C LEU A 160 6.97 3.10 -1.63
N GLY A 161 7.89 2.43 -2.31
CA GLY A 161 7.86 2.28 -3.76
C GLY A 161 6.62 1.53 -4.25
N ILE A 162 6.23 0.45 -3.57
CA ILE A 162 4.99 -0.29 -3.85
C ILE A 162 3.76 0.60 -3.64
N ILE A 163 3.68 1.31 -2.50
CA ILE A 163 2.56 2.21 -2.19
C ILE A 163 2.43 3.29 -3.27
N ILE A 164 3.52 3.98 -3.61
CA ILE A 164 3.53 5.02 -4.64
C ILE A 164 3.08 4.45 -5.98
N PHE A 165 3.57 3.27 -6.38
CA PHE A 165 3.23 2.66 -7.66
C PHE A 165 1.72 2.34 -7.80
N PHE A 166 1.11 1.75 -6.77
CA PHE A 166 -0.32 1.41 -6.79
C PHE A 166 -1.23 2.62 -6.56
N CYS A 167 -0.82 3.57 -5.71
CA CYS A 167 -1.57 4.79 -5.44
C CYS A 167 -1.40 5.86 -6.53
N ALA A 168 -0.41 5.74 -7.43
CA ALA A 168 -0.13 6.71 -8.48
C ALA A 168 -1.38 7.15 -9.29
N PRO A 169 -2.29 6.26 -9.75
CA PRO A 169 -3.49 6.70 -10.48
C PRO A 169 -4.48 7.49 -9.63
N SER A 170 -4.57 7.20 -8.33
CA SER A 170 -5.45 7.90 -7.40
C SER A 170 -4.85 9.25 -6.99
N TRP A 171 -3.55 9.29 -6.69
CA TRP A 171 -2.84 10.52 -6.33
C TRP A 171 -2.75 11.48 -7.50
N SER A 172 -2.50 10.98 -8.72
CA SER A 172 -2.37 11.84 -9.90
C SER A 172 -3.65 12.58 -10.27
N ARG A 173 -4.83 12.16 -9.79
CA ARG A 173 -6.13 12.81 -10.05
C ARG A 173 -6.65 13.59 -8.83
N ASN A 174 -5.97 13.49 -7.69
CA ASN A 174 -6.42 14.13 -6.46
C ASN A 174 -5.93 15.58 -6.42
N SER A 175 -6.87 16.53 -6.32
CA SER A 175 -6.57 17.96 -6.21
C SER A 175 -5.60 18.28 -5.07
N LEU A 176 -5.70 17.59 -3.93
CA LEU A 176 -4.79 17.77 -2.80
C LEU A 176 -3.33 17.47 -3.15
N PHE A 177 -3.11 16.45 -3.99
CA PHE A 177 -1.76 16.09 -4.43
C PHE A 177 -1.15 17.17 -5.32
N HIS A 178 -1.95 17.78 -6.22
CA HIS A 178 -1.49 18.88 -7.07
C HIS A 178 -1.11 20.12 -6.26
N TYR A 179 -1.95 20.52 -5.29
CA TYR A 179 -1.61 21.62 -4.39
C TYR A 179 -0.38 21.30 -3.53
N GLY A 180 -0.32 20.10 -2.92
CA GLY A 180 0.81 19.70 -2.07
C GLY A 180 2.14 19.65 -2.81
N THR A 181 2.17 19.09 -4.02
CA THR A 181 3.38 19.05 -4.86
C THR A 181 3.78 20.43 -5.36
N GLY A 182 2.81 21.28 -5.76
CA GLY A 182 3.06 22.66 -6.16
C GLY A 182 3.65 23.50 -5.02
N ILE A 183 3.09 23.38 -3.81
CA ILE A 183 3.62 24.06 -2.61
C ILE A 183 5.03 23.56 -2.29
N SER A 184 5.25 22.24 -2.31
CA SER A 184 6.56 21.65 -2.03
C SER A 184 7.62 22.13 -3.03
N PHE A 185 7.27 22.21 -4.31
CA PHE A 185 8.14 22.74 -5.36
C PHE A 185 8.39 24.24 -5.18
N GLY A 186 7.38 25.01 -4.77
CA GLY A 186 7.51 26.44 -4.47
C GLY A 186 8.44 26.72 -3.28
N VAL A 187 8.32 25.96 -2.19
CA VAL A 187 9.22 26.02 -1.03
C VAL A 187 10.65 25.62 -1.43
N LEU A 188 10.81 24.57 -2.23
CA LEU A 188 12.13 24.19 -2.74
C LEU A 188 12.74 25.30 -3.60
N ALA A 189 11.95 25.91 -4.49
CA ALA A 189 12.38 27.02 -5.32
C ALA A 189 12.76 28.25 -4.48
N SER A 190 12.03 28.55 -3.40
CA SER A 190 12.38 29.66 -2.50
C SER A 190 13.72 29.42 -1.80
N PHE A 191 14.00 28.18 -1.36
CA PHE A 191 15.31 27.81 -0.84
C PHE A 191 16.42 27.97 -1.89
N LEU A 192 16.18 27.59 -3.14
CA LEU A 192 17.14 27.79 -4.22
C LEU A 192 17.42 29.28 -4.48
N ILE A 193 16.39 30.14 -4.39
CA ILE A 193 16.56 31.59 -4.49
C ILE A 193 17.38 32.12 -3.31
N VAL A 194 17.08 31.71 -2.07
CA VAL A 194 17.86 32.13 -0.90
C VAL A 194 19.30 31.66 -1.01
N PHE A 195 19.53 30.40 -1.41
CA PHE A 195 20.87 29.89 -1.66
C PHE A 195 21.59 30.70 -2.75
N PHE A 196 20.91 31.04 -3.84
CA PHE A 196 21.45 31.90 -4.89
C PHE A 196 21.76 33.32 -4.40
N VAL A 197 20.91 33.90 -3.55
CA VAL A 197 21.16 35.22 -2.94
C VAL A 197 22.31 35.14 -1.94
N LEU A 198 22.38 34.12 -1.09
CA LEU A 198 23.48 33.91 -0.14
C LEU A 198 24.81 33.75 -0.86
N THR A 199 24.85 32.91 -1.91
CA THR A 199 26.04 32.81 -2.77
C THR A 199 26.35 34.12 -3.47
N ARG A 200 25.34 34.97 -3.76
CA ARG A 200 25.50 36.34 -4.30
C ARG A 200 25.87 37.39 -3.25
N LEU A 201 25.69 37.17 -1.96
CA LEU A 201 26.09 38.09 -0.89
C LEU A 201 27.51 37.85 -0.40
N LEU A 202 28.09 36.68 -0.73
CA LEU A 202 29.50 36.43 -0.48
C LEU A 202 30.36 37.50 -1.19
N PRO A 203 31.39 38.06 -0.53
CA PRO A 203 32.26 39.07 -1.13
C PRO A 203 32.85 38.53 -2.44
N GLN A 204 32.94 39.40 -3.47
CA GLN A 204 33.36 39.00 -4.83
C GLN A 204 34.65 38.17 -4.83
N ARG A 205 35.58 38.46 -3.90
CA ARG A 205 36.81 37.69 -3.72
C ARG A 205 36.56 36.24 -3.31
N LEU A 206 35.66 35.97 -2.36
CA LEU A 206 35.33 34.59 -1.94
C LEU A 206 34.56 33.82 -3.02
N LYS A 207 33.74 34.49 -3.83
CA LYS A 207 33.09 33.84 -4.99
C LYS A 207 34.09 33.44 -6.06
N THR A 208 34.95 34.38 -6.46
CA THR A 208 35.98 34.12 -7.48
C THR A 208 36.96 33.06 -6.99
N ILE A 209 37.36 33.10 -5.72
CA ILE A 209 38.14 32.04 -5.10
C ILE A 209 37.36 30.73 -5.11
N SER A 210 36.09 30.69 -4.68
CA SER A 210 35.28 29.46 -4.69
C SER A 210 35.11 28.87 -6.10
N TYR A 211 34.84 29.67 -7.13
CA TYR A 211 34.69 29.20 -8.50
C TYR A 211 36.01 28.71 -9.10
N ILE A 212 37.11 29.45 -8.89
CA ILE A 212 38.45 29.06 -9.35
C ILE A 212 38.90 27.79 -8.62
N VAL A 213 38.71 27.71 -7.31
CA VAL A 213 39.09 26.58 -6.46
C VAL A 213 38.25 25.33 -6.78
N MET A 214 36.97 25.49 -7.12
CA MET A 214 36.09 24.40 -7.56
C MET A 214 36.43 23.90 -8.97
N LEU A 215 36.92 24.77 -9.86
CA LEU A 215 37.41 24.40 -11.20
C LEU A 215 38.82 23.78 -11.17
N LEU A 216 39.71 24.26 -10.31
CA LEU A 216 41.11 23.80 -10.23
C LEU A 216 41.33 22.62 -9.30
N SER A 217 40.46 22.39 -8.32
CA SER A 217 40.69 21.35 -7.32
C SER A 217 39.42 20.64 -6.90
N GLY A 218 39.38 19.33 -7.16
CA GLY A 218 38.32 18.45 -6.68
C GLY A 218 38.34 18.25 -5.17
N SER A 219 39.39 18.62 -4.43
CA SER A 219 39.48 18.49 -2.97
C SER A 219 38.88 19.68 -2.22
N ALA A 220 39.04 20.89 -2.74
CA ALA A 220 38.52 22.08 -2.07
C ALA A 220 37.02 22.28 -2.31
N SER A 221 36.46 21.77 -3.41
CA SER A 221 35.01 21.65 -3.59
C SER A 221 34.36 20.77 -2.51
N LEU A 222 35.07 19.73 -2.05
CA LEU A 222 34.62 18.86 -0.94
C LEU A 222 34.68 19.56 0.39
N PHE A 223 35.77 20.29 0.66
CA PHE A 223 35.86 21.13 1.84
C PHE A 223 34.73 22.16 1.88
N MET A 224 34.40 22.79 0.74
CA MET A 224 33.28 23.73 0.65
C MET A 224 31.91 23.05 0.91
N VAL A 225 31.67 21.86 0.35
CA VAL A 225 30.43 21.10 0.63
C VAL A 225 30.35 20.72 2.12
N GLN A 226 31.46 20.28 2.70
CA GLN A 226 31.57 19.95 4.12
C GLN A 226 31.29 21.15 5.02
N LEU A 227 31.88 22.30 4.66
CA LEU A 227 31.70 23.58 5.33
C LEU A 227 30.23 24.00 5.31
N VAL A 228 29.62 23.99 4.12
CA VAL A 228 28.20 24.33 3.94
C VAL A 228 27.31 23.38 4.74
N LYS A 229 27.57 22.07 4.73
CA LYS A 229 26.78 21.09 5.50
C LYS A 229 26.85 21.38 7.01
N ASN A 230 28.05 21.57 7.55
CA ASN A 230 28.23 21.77 8.99
C ASN A 230 27.61 23.09 9.44
N TYR A 231 27.83 24.19 8.71
CA TYR A 231 27.24 25.48 9.04
C TYR A 231 25.72 25.50 8.83
N LEU A 232 25.18 24.89 7.77
CA LEU A 232 23.73 24.83 7.59
C LEU A 232 23.07 24.02 8.71
N PHE A 233 23.66 22.89 9.10
CA PHE A 233 23.14 22.10 10.21
C PHE A 233 23.14 22.88 11.53
N GLU A 234 24.24 23.57 11.82
CA GLU A 234 24.38 24.40 13.02
C GLU A 234 23.39 25.59 13.01
N ILE A 235 23.26 26.29 11.88
CA ILE A 235 22.28 27.39 11.72
C ILE A 235 20.85 26.88 11.90
N ILE A 236 20.51 25.72 11.33
CA ILE A 236 19.18 25.12 11.46
C ILE A 236 18.89 24.75 12.93
N GLN A 237 19.87 24.21 13.65
CA GLN A 237 19.70 23.84 15.06
C GLN A 237 19.56 25.07 15.97
N ILE A 238 20.42 26.08 15.78
CA ILE A 238 20.43 27.30 16.60
C ILE A 238 19.20 28.17 16.32
N HIS A 239 18.78 28.28 15.05
CA HIS A 239 17.69 29.16 14.62
C HIS A 239 16.50 28.40 14.03
N TRP A 240 16.16 27.25 14.60
CA TRP A 240 15.09 26.38 14.09
C TRP A 240 13.73 27.09 13.97
N GLN A 241 13.44 28.05 14.85
CA GLN A 241 12.20 28.85 14.80
C GLN A 241 12.15 29.78 13.58
N LEU A 242 13.27 30.42 13.23
CA LEU A 242 13.36 31.26 12.03
C LEU A 242 13.29 30.42 10.75
N PHE A 243 13.90 29.24 10.77
CA PHE A 243 13.78 28.29 9.67
C PHE A 243 12.32 27.85 9.49
N LEU A 244 11.63 27.50 10.58
CA LEU A 244 10.24 27.09 10.54
C LEU A 244 9.32 28.22 10.05
N SER A 245 9.53 29.45 10.51
CA SER A 245 8.74 30.60 10.05
C SER A 245 8.99 30.91 8.58
N TYR A 246 10.23 30.78 8.10
CA TYR A 246 10.56 30.91 6.68
C TYR A 246 9.86 29.84 5.83
N VAL A 247 9.89 28.57 6.24
CA VAL A 247 9.16 27.49 5.56
C VAL A 247 7.66 27.75 5.58
N GLY A 248 7.11 28.22 6.71
CA GLY A 248 5.69 28.57 6.82
C GLY A 248 5.27 29.69 5.87
N ILE A 249 6.02 30.79 5.82
CA ILE A 249 5.71 31.94 4.95
C ILE A 249 5.89 31.54 3.47
N SER A 250 6.97 30.86 3.12
CA SER A 250 7.20 30.41 1.73
C SER A 250 6.14 29.40 1.28
N ALA A 251 5.69 28.51 2.16
CA ALA A 251 4.58 27.60 1.89
C ALA A 251 3.27 28.35 1.70
N LEU A 252 2.99 29.39 2.50
CA LEU A 252 1.78 30.22 2.38
C LEU A 252 1.77 31.01 1.06
N VAL A 253 2.88 31.65 0.70
CA VAL A 253 3.02 32.35 -0.58
C VAL A 253 2.88 31.38 -1.75
N SER A 254 3.52 30.21 -1.67
CA SER A 254 3.40 29.16 -2.69
C SER A 254 1.96 28.63 -2.79
N PHE A 255 1.25 28.50 -1.66
CA PHE A 255 -0.15 28.10 -1.63
C PHE A 255 -1.04 29.13 -2.33
N ILE A 256 -0.87 30.43 -2.05
CA ILE A 256 -1.64 31.50 -2.73
C ILE A 256 -1.43 31.46 -4.24
N ILE A 257 -0.17 31.31 -4.66
CA ILE A 257 0.24 31.18 -6.06
C ILE A 257 -0.46 29.97 -6.69
N VAL A 258 -0.24 28.76 -6.19
CA VAL A 258 -0.79 27.53 -6.79
C VAL A 258 -2.31 27.51 -6.73
N TYR A 259 -2.93 28.04 -5.67
CA TYR A 259 -4.39 28.19 -5.57
C TYR A 259 -4.96 29.09 -6.67
N ARG A 260 -4.24 30.15 -7.05
CA ARG A 260 -4.67 31.04 -8.12
C ARG A 260 -4.61 30.39 -9.50
N TRP A 261 -3.60 29.56 -9.76
CA TRP A 261 -3.47 28.84 -11.05
C TRP A 261 -4.42 27.65 -11.16
N GLY A 262 -4.79 27.03 -10.04
CA GLY A 262 -5.67 25.87 -10.00
C GLY A 262 -4.95 24.54 -10.24
N PRO A 263 -5.65 23.40 -10.02
CA PRO A 263 -5.09 22.06 -10.18
C PRO A 263 -5.02 21.67 -11.66
N ILE A 264 -4.17 20.70 -11.98
CA ILE A 264 -4.00 20.20 -13.34
C ILE A 264 -5.29 19.47 -13.77
N THR A 265 -5.92 19.90 -14.86
CA THR A 265 -7.17 19.29 -15.37
C THR A 265 -6.95 18.44 -16.63
N GLU A 266 -5.91 18.75 -17.41
CA GLU A 266 -5.65 18.10 -18.70
C GLU A 266 -5.29 16.61 -18.55
N THR A 267 -6.00 15.72 -19.26
CA THR A 267 -5.84 14.27 -19.10
C THR A 267 -4.44 13.77 -19.49
N ARG A 268 -3.81 14.41 -20.48
CA ARG A 268 -2.46 14.07 -20.94
C ARG A 268 -1.40 14.30 -19.86
N THR A 269 -1.48 15.44 -19.17
CA THR A 269 -0.54 15.78 -18.10
C THR A 269 -0.80 14.94 -16.86
N LEU A 270 -2.06 14.62 -16.54
CA LEU A 270 -2.40 13.69 -15.46
C LEU A 270 -1.82 12.28 -15.70
N ASN A 271 -1.85 11.79 -16.94
CA ASN A 271 -1.22 10.52 -17.32
C ASN A 271 0.32 10.57 -17.19
N LEU A 272 0.94 11.70 -17.57
CA LEU A 272 2.38 11.90 -17.42
C LEU A 272 2.79 11.89 -15.94
N VAL A 273 2.07 12.60 -15.08
CA VAL A 273 2.30 12.60 -13.61
C VAL A 273 2.17 11.19 -13.04
N ARG A 274 1.16 10.43 -13.46
CA ARG A 274 1.01 9.02 -13.08
C ARG A 274 2.23 8.19 -13.48
N TRP A 275 2.72 8.31 -14.73
CA TRP A 275 3.89 7.56 -15.17
C TRP A 275 5.16 7.93 -14.42
N ILE A 276 5.35 9.22 -14.11
CA ILE A 276 6.48 9.68 -13.29
C ILE A 276 6.41 9.07 -11.89
N LEU A 277 5.24 9.08 -11.25
CA LEU A 277 5.06 8.46 -9.93
C LEU A 277 5.31 6.95 -9.98
N GLN A 278 4.83 6.27 -11.01
CA GLN A 278 5.08 4.84 -11.20
C GLN A 278 6.56 4.56 -11.42
N ALA A 279 7.25 5.32 -12.28
CA ALA A 279 8.68 5.20 -12.50
C ALA A 279 9.46 5.44 -11.20
N LEU A 280 9.09 6.45 -10.41
CA LEU A 280 9.69 6.74 -9.11
C LEU A 280 9.50 5.56 -8.15
N GLY A 281 8.30 4.98 -8.09
CA GLY A 281 8.03 3.79 -7.28
C GLY A 281 8.91 2.59 -7.65
N LEU A 282 9.08 2.33 -8.95
CA LEU A 282 9.95 1.26 -9.44
C LEU A 282 11.43 1.51 -9.11
N ILE A 283 11.91 2.75 -9.24
CA ILE A 283 13.27 3.14 -8.86
C ILE A 283 13.49 2.90 -7.36
N LEU A 284 12.54 3.27 -6.51
CA LEU A 284 12.62 3.03 -5.06
C LEU A 284 12.67 1.54 -4.72
N ILE A 285 11.87 0.71 -5.39
CA ILE A 285 11.92 -0.76 -5.21
C ILE A 285 13.30 -1.31 -5.60
N TYR A 286 13.86 -0.84 -6.72
CA TYR A 286 15.18 -1.25 -7.18
C TYR A 286 16.28 -0.87 -6.19
N GLN A 287 16.28 0.37 -5.71
CA GLN A 287 17.26 0.86 -4.71
C GLN A 287 17.04 0.25 -3.33
N GLY A 288 15.82 -0.20 -3.03
CA GLY A 288 15.44 -0.87 -1.79
C GLY A 288 15.87 -2.34 -1.70
N THR A 289 16.57 -2.87 -2.71
CA THR A 289 16.92 -4.30 -2.76
C THR A 289 18.39 -4.48 -3.12
N GLN A 290 19.12 -5.27 -2.31
CA GLN A 290 20.57 -5.47 -2.51
C GLN A 290 20.91 -6.50 -3.61
N ILE A 291 19.96 -7.37 -3.95
CA ILE A 291 20.11 -8.37 -5.02
C ILE A 291 19.37 -7.86 -6.27
N ALA A 292 20.11 -7.55 -7.34
CA ALA A 292 19.53 -7.08 -8.59
C ALA A 292 18.53 -8.07 -9.23
N GLU A 293 18.80 -9.37 -9.15
CA GLU A 293 17.89 -10.41 -9.65
C GLU A 293 16.54 -10.41 -8.91
N ALA A 294 16.57 -10.25 -7.59
CA ALA A 294 15.36 -10.21 -6.77
C ALA A 294 14.58 -8.91 -6.97
N SER A 295 15.28 -7.78 -7.14
CA SER A 295 14.62 -6.48 -7.38
C SER A 295 13.84 -6.49 -8.70
N VAL A 296 14.41 -7.07 -9.76
CA VAL A 296 13.73 -7.27 -11.04
C VAL A 296 12.54 -8.22 -10.89
N ALA A 297 12.68 -9.33 -10.15
CA ALA A 297 11.57 -10.24 -9.90
C ALA A 297 10.41 -9.57 -9.15
N ILE A 298 10.70 -8.76 -8.12
CA ILE A 298 9.69 -7.98 -7.39
C ILE A 298 9.03 -6.95 -8.31
N ILE A 299 9.81 -6.25 -9.14
CA ILE A 299 9.27 -5.28 -10.11
C ILE A 299 8.34 -5.96 -11.10
N LEU A 300 8.74 -7.10 -11.67
CA LEU A 300 7.91 -7.88 -12.58
C LEU A 300 6.63 -8.37 -11.90
N LEU A 301 6.72 -8.83 -10.65
CA LEU A 301 5.57 -9.22 -9.85
C LEU A 301 4.61 -8.04 -9.65
N VAL A 302 5.12 -6.88 -9.25
CA VAL A 302 4.31 -5.66 -9.04
C VAL A 302 3.62 -5.24 -10.33
N ILE A 303 4.33 -5.25 -11.47
CA ILE A 303 3.74 -4.94 -12.78
C ILE A 303 2.70 -5.98 -13.17
N THR A 304 2.97 -7.26 -12.95
CA THR A 304 2.02 -8.35 -13.27
C THR A 304 0.75 -8.23 -12.44
N VAL A 305 0.86 -7.98 -11.13
CA VAL A 305 -0.27 -7.73 -10.24
C VAL A 305 -1.06 -6.49 -10.66
N TYR A 306 -0.36 -5.45 -11.12
CA TYR A 306 -0.99 -4.22 -11.60
C TYR A 306 -1.75 -4.38 -12.91
N LEU A 307 -1.22 -5.17 -13.84
CA LEU A 307 -1.84 -5.47 -15.13
C LEU A 307 -2.92 -6.56 -15.02
N SER A 308 -2.85 -7.39 -13.99
CA SER A 308 -3.85 -8.43 -13.74
C SER A 308 -5.23 -7.78 -13.59
N PRO A 309 -6.27 -8.32 -14.26
CA PRO A 309 -7.61 -7.80 -14.11
C PRO A 309 -8.00 -7.79 -12.63
N ARG A 310 -8.63 -6.70 -12.16
CA ARG A 310 -9.07 -6.50 -10.76
C ARG A 310 -10.16 -7.49 -10.31
N THR A 311 -10.53 -8.45 -11.14
CA THR A 311 -11.36 -9.58 -10.74
C THR A 311 -10.56 -10.41 -9.75
N VAL A 312 -11.02 -10.45 -8.49
CA VAL A 312 -10.57 -11.46 -7.53
C VAL A 312 -10.69 -12.81 -8.27
N PRO A 313 -9.59 -13.54 -8.50
CA PRO A 313 -9.66 -14.77 -9.27
C PRO A 313 -10.71 -15.66 -8.63
N ASN A 314 -11.65 -16.16 -9.43
CA ASN A 314 -12.83 -16.86 -8.94
C ASN A 314 -12.47 -18.03 -8.00
N TRP A 315 -11.27 -18.60 -8.16
CA TRP A 315 -10.70 -19.60 -7.26
C TRP A 315 -10.55 -19.13 -5.80
N ILE A 316 -10.19 -17.86 -5.54
CA ILE A 316 -10.11 -17.31 -4.18
C ILE A 316 -11.51 -17.18 -3.57
N LYS A 317 -12.50 -16.72 -4.36
CA LYS A 317 -13.90 -16.69 -3.92
C LYS A 317 -14.39 -18.11 -3.61
N PHE A 318 -14.08 -19.05 -4.48
CA PHE A 318 -14.46 -20.45 -4.34
C PHE A 318 -13.82 -21.11 -3.11
N ALA A 319 -12.53 -20.87 -2.89
CA ALA A 319 -11.82 -21.31 -1.69
C ALA A 319 -12.42 -20.71 -0.42
N TRP A 320 -12.79 -19.42 -0.46
CA TRP A 320 -13.41 -18.74 0.68
C TRP A 320 -14.81 -19.28 0.99
N TYR A 321 -15.66 -19.52 -0.03
CA TYR A 321 -16.96 -20.16 0.15
C TYR A 321 -16.86 -21.62 0.61
N LYS A 322 -15.79 -22.33 0.24
CA LYS A 322 -15.54 -23.70 0.71
C LYS A 322 -15.09 -23.74 2.17
N ILE A 323 -14.32 -22.74 2.61
CA ILE A 323 -13.80 -22.64 4.00
C ILE A 323 -14.84 -22.01 4.93
N PHE A 324 -15.62 -21.04 4.42
CA PHE A 324 -16.69 -20.35 5.14
C PHE A 324 -17.99 -20.45 4.31
N PRO A 325 -18.65 -21.62 4.32
CA PRO A 325 -19.98 -21.72 3.72
C PRO A 325 -20.94 -20.77 4.45
N PRO A 326 -21.76 -19.99 3.71
CA PRO A 326 -22.77 -19.17 4.34
C PRO A 326 -23.71 -20.10 5.12
N LYS A 327 -23.95 -19.78 6.39
CA LYS A 327 -24.95 -20.49 7.19
C LYS A 327 -26.32 -20.15 6.61
N VAL A 328 -26.91 -21.08 5.89
CA VAL A 328 -28.32 -21.00 5.51
C VAL A 328 -29.11 -21.26 6.78
N CYS A 329 -29.73 -20.22 7.34
CA CYS A 329 -30.68 -20.38 8.43
C CYS A 329 -32.02 -20.70 7.79
N LEU A 330 -32.43 -21.98 7.84
CA LEU A 330 -33.81 -22.32 7.51
C LEU A 330 -34.70 -21.72 8.60
N LEU A 331 -35.85 -21.18 8.20
CA LEU A 331 -36.88 -20.80 9.16
C LEU A 331 -37.28 -22.05 9.96
N THR A 332 -37.54 -21.83 11.25
CA THR A 332 -38.24 -22.84 12.05
C THR A 332 -39.66 -23.02 11.53
N GLU A 333 -40.27 -24.17 11.79
CA GLU A 333 -41.65 -24.45 11.35
C GLU A 333 -42.63 -23.39 11.87
N ASP A 334 -42.45 -22.94 13.11
CA ASP A 334 -43.25 -21.87 13.72
C ASP A 334 -43.07 -20.53 12.99
N GLU A 335 -41.84 -20.17 12.62
CA GLU A 335 -41.55 -18.95 11.85
C GLU A 335 -42.15 -19.03 10.45
N TYR A 336 -42.06 -20.19 9.80
CA TYR A 336 -42.64 -20.42 8.47
C TYR A 336 -44.17 -20.30 8.50
N ASN A 337 -44.82 -20.92 9.47
CA ASN A 337 -46.27 -20.85 9.64
C ASN A 337 -46.72 -19.41 9.91
N LYS A 338 -46.01 -18.70 10.78
CA LYS A 338 -46.30 -17.30 11.09
C LYS A 338 -46.12 -16.37 9.88
N GLU A 339 -45.03 -16.51 9.13
CA GLU A 339 -44.82 -15.73 7.91
C GLU A 339 -45.90 -16.06 6.86
N GLY A 340 -46.31 -17.33 6.77
CA GLY A 340 -47.43 -17.79 5.96
C GLY A 340 -48.74 -17.11 6.34
N GLU A 341 -49.07 -17.03 7.63
CA GLU A 341 -50.26 -16.32 8.12
C GLU A 341 -50.21 -14.82 7.81
N GLU A 342 -49.08 -14.17 8.09
CA GLU A 342 -48.91 -12.73 7.89
C GLU A 342 -49.01 -12.32 6.40
N GLU A 343 -48.31 -13.02 5.51
CA GLU A 343 -48.37 -12.76 4.07
C GLU A 343 -49.73 -13.18 3.47
N THR A 344 -50.36 -14.25 3.97
CA THR A 344 -51.74 -14.60 3.54
C THR A 344 -52.72 -13.50 3.92
N LEU A 345 -52.66 -12.97 5.14
CA LEU A 345 -53.52 -11.87 5.58
C LEU A 345 -53.29 -10.60 4.76
N LYS A 346 -52.03 -10.30 4.44
CA LYS A 346 -51.65 -9.14 3.62
C LYS A 346 -52.13 -9.28 2.18
N ALA A 347 -51.90 -10.43 1.55
CA ALA A 347 -52.38 -10.73 0.20
C ALA A 347 -53.92 -10.68 0.12
N LEU A 348 -54.64 -11.19 1.12
CA LEU A 348 -56.11 -11.11 1.17
C LEU A 348 -56.60 -9.67 1.33
N LYS A 349 -55.90 -8.81 2.08
CA LYS A 349 -56.23 -7.38 2.18
C LYS A 349 -56.01 -6.66 0.85
N GLU A 350 -54.85 -6.89 0.22
CA GLU A 350 -54.52 -6.33 -1.08
C GLU A 350 -55.52 -6.78 -2.15
N LEU A 351 -55.91 -8.06 -2.14
CA LEU A 351 -56.95 -8.59 -3.03
C LEU A 351 -58.29 -7.87 -2.82
N ARG A 352 -58.73 -7.66 -1.58
CA ARG A 352 -59.97 -6.93 -1.29
C ARG A 352 -59.92 -5.48 -1.79
N GLU A 353 -58.79 -4.80 -1.58
CA GLU A 353 -58.59 -3.42 -2.02
C GLU A 353 -58.57 -3.32 -3.54
N TYR A 354 -57.86 -4.24 -4.22
CA TYR A 354 -57.88 -4.36 -5.67
C TYR A 354 -59.30 -4.56 -6.20
N CYS A 355 -60.08 -5.47 -5.61
CA CYS A 355 -61.46 -5.71 -6.02
C CYS A 355 -62.40 -4.52 -5.78
N ARG A 356 -62.08 -3.61 -4.85
CA ARG A 356 -62.81 -2.34 -4.62
C ARG A 356 -62.35 -1.22 -5.54
N SER A 357 -61.17 -1.34 -6.14
CA SER A 357 -60.59 -0.33 -7.02
C SER A 357 -61.29 -0.31 -8.39
N PRO A 358 -61.31 0.86 -9.08
CA PRO A 358 -61.86 0.97 -10.43
C PRO A 358 -61.06 0.21 -11.50
N GLN A 359 -59.91 -0.36 -11.14
CA GLN A 359 -59.05 -1.15 -12.05
C GLN A 359 -59.46 -2.63 -12.13
N CYS A 360 -60.31 -3.11 -11.21
CA CYS A 360 -60.83 -4.46 -11.25
C CYS A 360 -62.07 -4.54 -12.17
N ASN A 361 -62.04 -5.44 -13.16
CA ASN A 361 -63.20 -5.77 -13.99
C ASN A 361 -64.19 -6.65 -13.22
N ALA A 362 -64.86 -6.08 -12.23
CA ALA A 362 -65.71 -6.80 -11.27
C ALA A 362 -66.75 -7.73 -11.94
N TRP A 363 -67.39 -7.30 -13.03
CA TRP A 363 -68.39 -8.10 -13.75
C TRP A 363 -67.82 -9.31 -14.47
N ASN A 364 -66.60 -9.22 -15.01
CA ASN A 364 -65.94 -10.35 -15.66
C ASN A 364 -65.48 -11.38 -14.60
N THR A 365 -64.90 -10.89 -13.50
CA THR A 365 -64.50 -11.74 -12.37
C THR A 365 -65.70 -12.46 -11.76
N VAL A 366 -66.82 -11.76 -11.52
CA VAL A 366 -68.04 -12.35 -10.98
C VAL A 366 -68.65 -13.38 -11.93
N GLY A 367 -68.55 -13.18 -13.25
CA GLY A 367 -69.05 -14.13 -14.25
C GLY A 367 -68.29 -15.46 -14.33
N GLN A 368 -67.03 -15.50 -13.86
CA GLN A 368 -66.19 -16.71 -13.86
C GLN A 368 -66.27 -17.51 -12.55
N LEU A 369 -66.87 -16.95 -11.50
CA LEU A 369 -66.90 -17.55 -10.18
C LEU A 369 -68.14 -18.44 -10.00
N SER A 370 -67.94 -19.63 -9.42
CA SER A 370 -69.04 -20.57 -9.11
C SER A 370 -70.05 -19.99 -8.10
N SER A 371 -69.62 -19.10 -7.21
CA SER A 371 -70.47 -18.49 -6.16
C SER A 371 -70.26 -16.98 -6.04
N PRO A 372 -70.99 -16.16 -6.83
CA PRO A 372 -70.94 -14.69 -6.79
C PRO A 372 -71.25 -14.08 -5.42
N SER A 373 -72.21 -14.67 -4.69
CA SER A 373 -72.67 -14.17 -3.39
C SER A 373 -71.59 -14.29 -2.31
N ARG A 374 -70.79 -15.36 -2.34
CA ARG A 374 -69.67 -15.58 -1.42
C ARG A 374 -68.54 -14.58 -1.67
N PHE A 375 -68.26 -14.28 -2.93
CA PHE A 375 -67.26 -13.28 -3.32
C PHE A 375 -67.66 -11.87 -2.86
N ALA A 376 -68.93 -11.49 -3.00
CA ALA A 376 -69.43 -10.21 -2.50
C ALA A 376 -69.28 -10.06 -0.97
N LYS A 377 -69.59 -11.12 -0.22
CA LYS A 377 -69.38 -11.18 1.24
C LYS A 377 -67.91 -11.05 1.63
N PHE A 378 -67.02 -11.74 0.91
CA PHE A 378 -65.57 -11.62 1.10
C PHE A 378 -65.06 -10.19 0.88
N ILE A 379 -65.52 -9.50 -0.18
CA ILE A 379 -65.18 -8.09 -0.43
C ILE A 379 -65.72 -7.19 0.68
N ALA A 380 -66.89 -7.49 1.24
CA ALA A 380 -67.49 -6.72 2.34
C ALA A 380 -66.70 -6.85 3.65
N GLY A 381 -65.89 -7.91 3.81
CA GLY A 381 -65.00 -8.11 4.96
C GLY A 381 -65.12 -9.48 5.62
N ASP A 382 -66.02 -10.33 5.15
CA ASP A 382 -66.19 -11.69 5.70
C ASP A 382 -64.98 -12.58 5.40
N SER A 383 -64.88 -13.70 6.13
CA SER A 383 -63.84 -14.70 5.95
C SER A 383 -63.84 -15.26 4.52
N HIS A 384 -62.64 -15.55 3.99
CA HIS A 384 -62.46 -16.19 2.69
C HIS A 384 -62.81 -17.68 2.71
N VAL A 385 -62.76 -18.30 3.90
CA VAL A 385 -63.10 -19.72 4.15
C VAL A 385 -64.37 -19.77 4.99
N THR A 386 -65.29 -20.67 4.64
CA THR A 386 -66.52 -20.89 5.43
C THR A 386 -66.29 -21.86 6.57
N ASP A 387 -67.05 -21.75 7.66
CA ASP A 387 -66.90 -22.63 8.83
C ASP A 387 -67.02 -24.12 8.48
N ASP A 388 -67.92 -24.48 7.55
CA ASP A 388 -68.08 -25.85 7.05
C ASP A 388 -66.81 -26.39 6.34
N GLU A 389 -66.06 -25.53 5.65
CA GLU A 389 -64.81 -25.90 4.97
C GLU A 389 -63.67 -26.07 5.97
N ILE A 390 -63.66 -25.23 7.01
CA ILE A 390 -62.72 -25.35 8.13
C ILE A 390 -62.99 -26.68 8.84
N GLU A 391 -64.26 -27.00 9.11
CA GLU A 391 -64.65 -28.26 9.75
C GLU A 391 -64.30 -29.49 8.90
N GLN A 392 -64.55 -29.44 7.58
CA GLN A 392 -64.13 -30.51 6.68
C GLN A 392 -62.62 -30.69 6.63
N HIS A 393 -61.86 -29.58 6.63
CA HIS A 393 -60.41 -29.63 6.67
C HIS A 393 -59.88 -30.17 8.00
N THR A 394 -60.44 -29.76 9.13
CA THR A 394 -60.03 -30.27 10.45
C THR A 394 -60.37 -31.75 10.60
N MET A 395 -61.56 -32.20 10.13
CA MET A 395 -61.91 -33.62 10.10
C MET A 395 -60.98 -34.42 9.19
N PHE A 396 -60.63 -33.90 8.01
CA PHE A 396 -59.71 -34.55 7.08
C PHE A 396 -58.30 -34.69 7.67
N VAL A 397 -57.75 -33.60 8.22
CA VAL A 397 -56.44 -33.61 8.90
C VAL A 397 -56.46 -34.59 10.06
N GLN A 398 -57.48 -34.55 10.92
CA GLN A 398 -57.62 -35.44 12.06
C GLN A 398 -57.79 -36.92 11.66
N SER A 399 -58.43 -37.20 10.53
CA SER A 399 -58.56 -38.57 10.00
C SER A 399 -57.26 -39.13 9.43
N ASN A 400 -56.41 -38.27 8.86
CA ASN A 400 -55.10 -38.66 8.33
C ASN A 400 -54.01 -38.72 9.42
N ASP A 401 -54.19 -38.03 10.55
CA ASP A 401 -53.25 -38.03 11.68
C ASP A 401 -53.41 -39.27 12.60
N PHE A 402 -54.31 -40.21 12.25
CA PHE A 402 -54.57 -41.43 13.04
C PHE A 402 -54.16 -42.74 12.33
N SER A 403 -53.42 -42.66 11.23
CA SER A 403 -52.76 -43.82 10.64
C SER A 403 -51.26 -43.54 10.55
N ASP A 404 -50.53 -43.80 11.64
CA ASP A 404 -49.32 -44.65 11.60
C ASP A 404 -48.53 -44.63 12.93
N ILE A 405 -48.42 -45.84 13.52
CA ILE A 405 -47.35 -46.35 14.40
C ILE A 405 -47.60 -46.29 15.93
N GLU A 406 -48.33 -47.29 16.44
CA GLU A 406 -47.85 -48.11 17.56
C GLU A 406 -48.06 -49.59 17.18
N ASP A 407 -46.98 -50.29 16.83
CA ASP A 407 -46.61 -51.62 17.36
C ASP A 407 -45.47 -52.28 16.55
N GLU A 408 -44.60 -52.92 17.32
CA GLU A 408 -43.29 -53.53 17.06
C GLU A 408 -43.09 -54.30 15.73
N VAL A 409 -41.86 -54.27 15.18
CA VAL A 409 -40.97 -55.45 15.05
C VAL A 409 -39.57 -55.06 14.55
N SER A 410 -38.61 -55.72 15.19
CA SER A 410 -37.15 -55.73 15.02
C SER A 410 -36.62 -56.01 13.60
N ALA A 411 -35.37 -55.54 13.41
CA ALA A 411 -34.33 -56.04 12.52
C ALA A 411 -34.32 -55.62 11.03
N GLY A 412 -33.27 -54.87 10.69
CA GLY A 412 -32.45 -55.14 9.50
C GLY A 412 -32.70 -54.28 8.26
N GLY A 413 -31.69 -53.51 7.89
CA GLY A 413 -31.14 -53.46 6.53
C GLY A 413 -31.98 -52.86 5.39
N ASP A 414 -31.42 -51.80 4.82
CA ASP A 414 -31.47 -51.42 3.40
C ASP A 414 -32.65 -50.59 2.86
N ASN A 415 -32.27 -49.38 2.43
CA ASN A 415 -32.75 -48.61 1.27
C ASN A 415 -34.18 -48.87 0.80
N ALA A 416 -35.10 -47.98 1.19
CA ALA A 416 -36.37 -47.77 0.47
C ALA A 416 -36.47 -46.30 0.03
N GLN A 417 -36.57 -46.10 -1.29
CA GLN A 417 -36.95 -44.83 -1.90
C GLN A 417 -38.39 -44.49 -1.49
N PHE A 418 -38.59 -43.28 -1.00
CA PHE A 418 -39.91 -42.73 -0.75
C PHE A 418 -40.47 -42.22 -2.08
N GLU A 419 -41.41 -42.96 -2.69
CA GLU A 419 -42.22 -42.45 -3.80
C GLU A 419 -43.22 -41.42 -3.26
N GLN A 420 -43.12 -40.18 -3.72
CA GLN A 420 -44.13 -39.15 -3.47
C GLN A 420 -45.43 -39.51 -4.21
N PRO A 421 -46.61 -39.34 -3.58
CA PRO A 421 -47.87 -39.41 -4.30
C PRO A 421 -47.93 -38.27 -5.33
N ASP A 422 -48.15 -38.65 -6.59
CA ASP A 422 -48.30 -37.72 -7.71
C ASP A 422 -49.65 -37.00 -7.59
N PHE A 423 -49.66 -35.76 -7.10
CA PHE A 423 -50.81 -34.87 -7.22
C PHE A 423 -50.74 -34.12 -8.55
N PRO A 424 -51.80 -34.12 -9.37
CA PRO A 424 -51.82 -33.36 -10.61
C PRO A 424 -51.71 -31.86 -10.31
N ARG A 425 -50.61 -31.22 -10.75
CA ARG A 425 -50.45 -29.76 -10.70
C ARG A 425 -51.50 -29.10 -11.61
N PRO A 426 -52.25 -28.09 -11.15
CA PRO A 426 -52.97 -27.22 -12.06
C PRO A 426 -51.94 -26.46 -12.90
N GLN A 427 -52.05 -26.57 -14.22
CA GLN A 427 -51.25 -25.75 -15.14
C GLN A 427 -51.73 -24.31 -15.08
N PHE A 428 -51.04 -23.47 -14.31
CA PHE A 428 -51.15 -22.03 -14.45
C PHE A 428 -50.37 -21.60 -15.69
N ASN A 429 -51.11 -21.18 -16.72
CA ASN A 429 -50.57 -20.60 -17.93
C ASN A 429 -50.09 -19.17 -17.61
N TYR A 430 -48.78 -19.00 -17.38
CA TYR A 430 -48.18 -17.67 -17.25
C TYR A 430 -48.03 -17.04 -18.65
N ASN A 431 -49.11 -16.44 -19.15
CA ASN A 431 -48.97 -15.45 -20.22
C ASN A 431 -48.40 -14.18 -19.59
N LEU A 432 -47.07 -14.04 -19.64
CA LEU A 432 -46.36 -12.79 -19.36
C LEU A 432 -46.91 -11.68 -20.29
N PRO A 433 -47.30 -10.50 -19.79
CA PRO A 433 -47.45 -9.32 -20.63
C PRO A 433 -46.07 -8.85 -21.11
N PRO A 434 -46.00 -8.16 -22.27
CA PRO A 434 -44.73 -7.69 -22.83
C PRO A 434 -44.06 -6.70 -21.88
N SER A 435 -42.74 -6.83 -21.79
CA SER A 435 -41.81 -5.99 -21.04
C SER A 435 -42.10 -4.50 -21.24
N PHE A 436 -42.48 -3.82 -20.15
CA PHE A 436 -42.53 -2.37 -20.09
C PHE A 436 -41.09 -1.85 -19.94
N GLU A 437 -40.56 -1.25 -21.00
CA GLU A 437 -39.31 -0.48 -20.96
C GLU A 437 -39.49 0.71 -20.00
N LEU A 438 -38.79 0.66 -18.85
CA LEU A 438 -38.63 1.80 -17.96
C LEU A 438 -37.59 2.75 -18.58
N ASN A 439 -38.08 3.77 -19.29
CA ASN A 439 -37.36 5.01 -19.52
C ASN A 439 -37.24 5.76 -18.19
N ASP A 440 -36.14 5.54 -17.47
CA ASP A 440 -35.70 6.44 -16.40
C ASP A 440 -35.01 7.65 -17.03
N SER A 441 -35.81 8.65 -17.39
CA SER A 441 -35.36 10.03 -17.57
C SER A 441 -36.12 10.90 -16.58
N ASP A 442 -35.53 11.10 -15.40
CA ASP A 442 -35.60 12.36 -14.64
C ASP A 442 -34.61 12.30 -13.47
N SER A 443 -33.47 12.97 -13.66
CA SER A 443 -32.65 13.47 -12.55
C SER A 443 -32.45 14.96 -12.79
N ASP A 444 -33.27 15.77 -12.13
CA ASP A 444 -33.11 17.21 -11.99
C ASP A 444 -31.71 17.51 -11.42
N TYR A 445 -30.90 18.23 -12.19
CA TYR A 445 -29.85 19.09 -11.68
C TYR A 445 -29.96 20.44 -12.38
N GLU A 446 -30.25 21.46 -11.58
CA GLU A 446 -30.22 22.88 -11.89
C GLU A 446 -28.95 23.27 -12.66
N SER A 447 -29.13 23.88 -13.84
CA SER A 447 -28.13 24.74 -14.47
C SER A 447 -28.82 25.92 -15.16
N GLU A 448 -28.44 27.11 -14.73
CA GLU A 448 -28.88 28.44 -15.16
C GLU A 448 -28.81 28.67 -16.69
N PRO A 449 -29.64 29.60 -17.22
CA PRO A 449 -29.81 29.78 -18.66
C PRO A 449 -28.70 30.63 -19.29
N ASN A 450 -28.15 30.12 -20.40
CA ASN A 450 -27.31 30.88 -21.31
C ASN A 450 -28.20 31.72 -22.23
N ASN A 451 -28.08 33.04 -22.09
CA ASN A 451 -28.84 34.05 -22.79
C ASN A 451 -28.21 34.31 -24.17
N ARG A 452 -28.91 34.00 -25.27
CA ARG A 452 -28.54 34.49 -26.60
C ARG A 452 -29.77 34.58 -27.53
N TYR A 453 -30.37 35.76 -27.61
CA TYR A 453 -31.23 36.15 -28.73
C TYR A 453 -30.53 37.20 -29.62
N HIS A 454 -30.47 36.85 -30.90
CA HIS A 454 -30.55 37.64 -32.13
C HIS A 454 -30.26 39.15 -32.16
N HIS A 455 -29.27 39.48 -33.01
CA HIS A 455 -29.27 40.48 -34.10
C HIS A 455 -30.44 41.49 -34.22
N LEU A 456 -30.08 42.78 -34.35
CA LEU A 456 -30.57 43.81 -35.31
C LEU A 456 -29.78 45.12 -35.03
N SER A 457 -28.83 45.52 -35.88
CA SER A 457 -28.92 46.52 -36.95
C SER A 457 -29.16 47.99 -36.53
N LEU A 458 -28.27 48.85 -37.05
CA LEU A 458 -28.44 50.27 -37.43
C LEU A 458 -28.26 51.38 -36.37
N ALA A 459 -27.56 52.41 -36.88
CA ALA A 459 -27.24 53.75 -36.37
C ALA A 459 -25.98 53.88 -35.51
#